data_AF-A0A646IIL1-F1
#
_entry.id   AF-A0A646IIL1-F1
#
_cell.length_a   1.000
_cell.length_b   1.000
_cell.length_c   1.000
_cell.angle_alpha   90.00
_cell.angle_beta   90.00
_cell.angle_gamma   90.00
#
_symmetry.space_group_name_H-M   'P 1'
#
loop_
_entity.id
_entity.type
_entity.pdbx_description
1 polymer ?
#
loop_
_entity_poly.entity_id
_entity_poly.type
_entity_poly.pdbx_seq_one_letter_code
_entity_poly.pdbx_strand_id
1 'polypeptide(L)'
;VDNAPVYVQDFEVESTAGAIDAASVDEAFGETFARVWHGDAENDGFNRLVLAAGLHWRQVAMLRGYCKYLLQTGVPFSQAYVEGTFARYPLLARLLVELFEARFDPATGHESKDDIAAGQAQLKAHFDVLAAGDDATLK
;
A
#
# COMPACT_ATOMS: atom_id res chain seq x y z
N VAL A 1 42.44 5.34 -6.13
CA VAL A 1 41.01 5.42 -6.48
C VAL A 1 40.93 5.04 -7.92
N ASP A 2 40.54 3.80 -8.18
CA ASP A 2 40.74 3.15 -9.47
C ASP A 2 39.83 3.76 -10.54
N ASN A 3 40.38 3.96 -11.74
CA ASN A 3 39.76 4.60 -12.91
C ASN A 3 38.68 3.70 -13.55
N ALA A 4 37.85 3.04 -12.73
CA ALA A 4 36.79 2.16 -13.18
C ALA A 4 35.67 2.99 -13.83
N PRO A 5 35.15 2.58 -15.00
CA PRO A 5 34.08 3.29 -15.67
C PRO A 5 32.81 3.27 -14.81
N VAL A 6 32.24 4.45 -14.58
CA VAL A 6 30.94 4.61 -13.91
C VAL A 6 29.88 4.86 -14.98
N TYR A 7 28.74 4.21 -14.84
CA TYR A 7 27.60 4.36 -15.74
C TYR A 7 26.50 5.12 -15.00
N VAL A 8 25.96 6.15 -15.64
CA VAL A 8 24.75 6.86 -15.17
C VAL A 8 23.64 6.51 -16.13
N GLN A 9 22.51 6.03 -15.60
CA GLN A 9 21.33 5.70 -16.37
C GLN A 9 20.21 6.66 -15.98
N ASP A 10 19.67 7.34 -16.98
CA ASP A 10 18.58 8.29 -16.83
C ASP A 10 17.31 7.70 -17.44
N PHE A 11 16.20 7.84 -16.73
CA PHE A 11 14.91 7.30 -17.12
C PHE A 11 13.81 8.32 -16.83
N GLU A 12 12.92 8.50 -17.79
CA GLU A 12 11.68 9.24 -17.62
C GLU A 12 10.53 8.25 -17.49
N VAL A 13 9.64 8.50 -16.54
CA VAL A 13 8.50 7.62 -16.25
C VAL A 13 7.25 8.46 -16.12
N GLU A 14 6.18 8.04 -16.79
CA GLU A 14 4.89 8.71 -16.75
C GLU A 14 3.88 7.90 -15.92
N SER A 15 3.12 8.61 -15.10
CA SER A 15 2.04 8.01 -14.30
C SER A 15 0.83 7.69 -15.16
N THR A 16 0.33 6.47 -15.03
CA THR A 16 -0.97 6.07 -15.62
C THR A 16 -2.17 6.48 -14.76
N ALA A 17 -1.93 7.01 -13.56
CA ALA A 17 -2.96 7.39 -12.57
C ALA A 17 -3.23 8.91 -12.53
N GLY A 18 -2.62 9.69 -13.43
CA GLY A 18 -2.71 11.15 -13.46
C GLY A 18 -1.50 11.84 -12.84
N ALA A 19 -1.60 13.15 -12.64
CA ALA A 19 -0.48 13.97 -12.15
C ALA A 19 -0.02 13.50 -10.77
N ILE A 20 1.28 13.26 -10.63
CA ILE A 20 1.94 12.95 -9.36
C ILE A 20 2.70 14.20 -8.93
N ASP A 21 2.54 14.61 -7.68
CA ASP A 21 3.47 15.55 -7.06
C ASP A 21 4.76 14.80 -6.72
N ALA A 22 5.69 14.78 -7.68
CA ALA A 22 6.96 14.07 -7.58
C ALA A 22 7.76 14.47 -6.32
N ALA A 23 7.71 15.76 -5.93
CA ALA A 23 8.44 16.24 -4.77
C ALA A 23 7.87 15.65 -3.46
N SER A 24 6.55 15.46 -3.38
CA SER A 24 5.91 14.87 -2.18
C SER A 24 6.18 13.38 -1.99
N VAL A 25 6.52 12.65 -3.06
CA VAL A 25 6.70 11.19 -3.05
C VAL A 25 8.15 10.74 -3.21
N ASP A 26 9.07 11.66 -3.47
CA ASP A 26 10.47 11.38 -3.82
C ASP A 26 11.16 10.45 -2.82
N GLU A 27 11.07 10.77 -1.52
CA GLU A 27 11.71 9.97 -0.47
C GLU A 27 11.11 8.56 -0.37
N ALA A 28 9.78 8.45 -0.30
CA ALA A 28 9.09 7.18 -0.15
C ALA A 28 9.28 6.29 -1.39
N PHE A 29 9.26 6.88 -2.59
CA PHE A 29 9.51 6.19 -3.84
C PHE A 29 10.97 5.75 -3.97
N GLY A 30 11.93 6.65 -3.75
CA GLY A 30 13.36 6.39 -3.85
C GLY A 30 13.81 5.29 -2.89
N GLU A 31 13.37 5.34 -1.63
CA GLU A 31 13.63 4.30 -0.65
C GLU A 31 12.99 2.97 -1.08
N THR A 32 11.73 2.97 -1.50
CA THR A 32 11.08 1.73 -1.98
C THR A 32 11.81 1.14 -3.17
N PHE A 33 12.19 1.96 -4.15
CA PHE A 33 12.95 1.54 -5.32
C PHE A 33 14.26 0.88 -4.92
N ALA A 34 15.04 1.52 -4.04
CA ALA A 34 16.29 0.97 -3.53
C ALA A 34 16.07 -0.38 -2.83
N ARG A 35 15.04 -0.49 -1.98
CA ARG A 35 14.70 -1.74 -1.28
C ARG A 35 14.34 -2.86 -2.24
N VAL A 36 13.55 -2.57 -3.27
CA VAL A 36 13.20 -3.56 -4.30
C VAL A 36 14.45 -3.96 -5.10
N TRP A 37 15.30 -3.00 -5.46
CA TRP A 37 16.53 -3.24 -6.22
C TRP A 37 17.52 -4.13 -5.46
N HIS A 38 17.64 -3.95 -4.15
CA HIS A 38 18.49 -4.76 -3.28
C HIS A 38 17.85 -6.09 -2.86
N GLY A 39 16.58 -6.34 -3.18
CA GLY A 39 15.87 -7.55 -2.81
C GLY A 39 15.31 -7.57 -1.38
N ASP A 40 15.31 -6.42 -0.70
CA ASP A 40 14.70 -6.23 0.63
C ASP A 40 13.17 -6.15 0.58
N ALA A 41 12.60 -5.86 -0.59
CA ALA A 41 11.16 -5.79 -0.84
C ALA A 41 10.80 -6.47 -2.16
N GLU A 42 9.61 -7.07 -2.24
CA GLU A 42 9.17 -7.74 -3.47
C GLU A 42 8.80 -6.76 -4.60
N ASN A 43 9.04 -7.18 -5.84
CA ASN A 43 8.66 -6.46 -7.06
C ASN A 43 7.32 -6.97 -7.61
N ASP A 44 6.21 -6.50 -7.06
CA ASP A 44 4.85 -6.90 -7.47
C ASP A 44 3.87 -5.71 -7.54
N GLY A 45 2.60 -6.00 -7.85
CA GLY A 45 1.59 -4.96 -8.11
C GLY A 45 1.27 -4.09 -6.90
N PHE A 46 1.58 -4.53 -5.67
CA PHE A 46 1.39 -3.71 -4.47
C PHE A 46 2.25 -2.46 -4.46
N ASN A 47 3.40 -2.46 -5.16
CA ASN A 47 4.30 -1.30 -5.20
C ASN A 47 3.67 -0.06 -5.82
N ARG A 48 2.57 -0.21 -6.58
CA ARG A 48 1.76 0.91 -7.07
C ARG A 48 1.22 1.79 -5.94
N LEU A 49 1.00 1.21 -4.76
CA LEU A 49 0.48 1.93 -3.59
C LEU A 49 1.45 2.94 -3.00
N VAL A 50 2.75 2.86 -3.33
CA VAL A 50 3.70 3.88 -2.91
C VAL A 50 3.33 5.23 -3.51
N LEU A 51 3.01 5.25 -4.79
CA LEU A 51 2.59 6.47 -5.48
C LEU A 51 1.09 6.74 -5.32
N ALA A 52 0.26 5.70 -5.43
CA ALA A 52 -1.20 5.86 -5.44
C ALA A 52 -1.79 6.16 -4.04
N ALA A 53 -1.14 5.68 -2.98
CA ALA A 53 -1.64 5.78 -1.60
C ALA A 53 -0.61 6.39 -0.63
N GLY A 54 0.55 6.86 -1.13
CA GLY A 54 1.60 7.44 -0.29
C GLY A 54 2.14 6.47 0.77
N LEU A 55 2.13 5.17 0.49
CA LEU A 55 2.60 4.15 1.43
C LEU A 55 4.11 3.95 1.31
N HIS A 56 4.80 3.67 2.41
CA HIS A 56 6.18 3.22 2.37
C HIS A 56 6.29 1.69 2.22
N TRP A 57 7.45 1.19 1.81
CA TRP A 57 7.66 -0.23 1.48
C TRP A 57 7.23 -1.22 2.57
N ARG A 58 7.38 -0.88 3.86
CA ARG A 58 6.95 -1.76 4.97
C ARG A 58 5.42 -1.83 5.10
N GLN A 59 4.71 -0.73 4.86
CA GLN A 59 3.24 -0.72 4.83
C GLN A 59 2.73 -1.55 3.64
N VAL A 60 3.39 -1.44 2.50
CA VAL A 60 3.13 -2.28 1.31
C VAL A 60 3.37 -3.76 1.64
N ALA A 61 4.49 -4.08 2.30
CA ALA A 61 4.80 -5.45 2.73
C ALA A 61 3.80 -5.99 3.75
N MET A 62 3.25 -5.14 4.63
CA MET A 62 2.19 -5.52 5.57
C MET A 62 0.91 -5.93 4.83
N LEU A 63 0.45 -5.14 3.86
CA LEU A 63 -0.73 -5.49 3.04
C LEU A 63 -0.50 -6.78 2.22
N ARG A 64 0.70 -6.94 1.67
CA ARG A 64 1.13 -8.17 1.00
C ARG A 64 1.10 -9.38 1.94
N GLY A 65 1.54 -9.19 3.19
CA GLY A 65 1.46 -10.20 4.25
C GLY A 65 0.03 -10.65 4.54
N TYR A 66 -0.91 -9.71 4.66
CA TYR A 66 -2.33 -10.02 4.80
C TYR A 66 -2.88 -10.79 3.59
N CYS A 67 -2.53 -10.38 2.37
CA CYS A 67 -2.95 -11.10 1.16
C CYS A 67 -2.44 -12.55 1.15
N LYS A 68 -1.15 -12.77 1.45
CA LYS A 68 -0.54 -14.10 1.55
C LYS A 68 -1.19 -14.95 2.65
N TYR A 69 -1.51 -14.36 3.80
CA TYR A 69 -2.20 -15.04 4.89
C TYR A 69 -3.62 -15.48 4.47
N LEU A 70 -4.40 -14.59 3.84
CA LEU A 70 -5.74 -14.91 3.36
C LEU A 70 -5.73 -16.08 2.36
N LEU A 71 -4.76 -16.08 1.43
CA LEU A 71 -4.54 -17.19 0.50
C LEU A 71 -4.24 -18.51 1.23
N GLN A 72 -3.42 -18.50 2.28
CA GLN A 72 -3.14 -19.69 3.08
C GLN A 72 -4.38 -20.21 3.81
N THR A 73 -5.29 -19.32 4.23
CA THR A 73 -6.54 -19.70 4.89
C THR A 73 -7.66 -20.14 3.94
N GLY A 74 -7.41 -20.14 2.62
CA GLY A 74 -8.36 -20.65 1.62
C GLY A 74 -9.36 -19.61 1.09
N VAL A 75 -9.11 -18.32 1.28
CA VAL A 75 -9.90 -17.27 0.63
C VAL A 75 -9.65 -17.31 -0.89
N PRO A 76 -10.69 -17.30 -1.75
CA PRO A 76 -10.56 -17.59 -3.18
C PRO A 76 -10.10 -16.40 -4.04
N PHE A 77 -9.42 -15.40 -3.46
CA PHE A 77 -8.95 -14.22 -4.19
C PHE A 77 -7.46 -14.33 -4.50
N SER A 78 -7.10 -14.22 -5.78
CA SER A 78 -5.69 -14.24 -6.19
C SER A 78 -4.95 -12.98 -5.74
N GLN A 79 -3.62 -13.08 -5.60
CA GLN A 79 -2.80 -11.90 -5.27
C GLN A 79 -2.99 -10.77 -6.30
N ALA A 80 -2.97 -11.09 -7.59
CA ALA A 80 -3.18 -10.12 -8.66
C ALA A 80 -4.56 -9.44 -8.57
N TYR A 81 -5.60 -10.16 -8.12
CA TYR A 81 -6.92 -9.58 -7.88
C TYR A 81 -6.88 -8.58 -6.70
N VAL A 82 -6.24 -8.94 -5.59
CA VAL A 82 -6.09 -8.05 -4.43
C VAL A 82 -5.28 -6.81 -4.77
N GLU A 83 -4.17 -6.96 -5.50
CA GLU A 83 -3.35 -5.85 -6.01
C GLU A 83 -4.18 -4.91 -6.89
N GLY A 84 -4.96 -5.46 -7.82
CA GLY A 84 -5.85 -4.70 -8.69
C GLY A 84 -6.91 -3.93 -7.92
N THR A 85 -7.48 -4.55 -6.87
CA THR A 85 -8.47 -3.91 -5.99
C THR A 85 -7.86 -2.75 -5.22
N PHE A 86 -6.68 -2.92 -4.61
CA PHE A 86 -6.02 -1.82 -3.91
C PHE A 86 -5.56 -0.71 -4.86
N ALA A 87 -5.10 -1.06 -6.06
CA ALA A 87 -4.76 -0.06 -7.07
C ALA A 87 -5.98 0.74 -7.55
N ARG A 88 -7.18 0.13 -7.57
CA ARG A 88 -8.44 0.81 -7.88
C ARG A 88 -8.93 1.70 -6.72
N TYR A 89 -8.69 1.28 -5.49
CA TYR A 89 -9.15 1.96 -4.28
C TYR A 89 -7.98 2.30 -3.33
N PRO A 90 -7.02 3.15 -3.74
CA PRO A 90 -5.79 3.38 -2.98
C PRO A 90 -6.03 4.06 -1.63
N LEU A 91 -7.04 4.92 -1.52
CA LEU A 91 -7.42 5.54 -0.25
C LEU A 91 -7.85 4.51 0.80
N LEU A 92 -8.50 3.42 0.40
CA LEU A 92 -8.83 2.35 1.34
C LEU A 92 -7.60 1.58 1.80
N ALA A 93 -6.65 1.34 0.90
CA ALA A 93 -5.39 0.71 1.26
C ALA A 93 -4.67 1.56 2.33
N ARG A 94 -4.67 2.88 2.15
CA ARG A 94 -4.15 3.84 3.14
C ARG A 94 -4.88 3.75 4.47
N LEU A 95 -6.21 3.82 4.46
CA LEU A 95 -6.99 3.76 5.71
C LEU A 95 -6.83 2.42 6.45
N LEU A 96 -6.67 1.31 5.74
CA LEU A 96 -6.37 0.00 6.36
C LEU A 96 -5.02 0.01 7.07
N VAL A 97 -4.01 0.63 6.45
CA VAL A 97 -2.69 0.81 7.05
C VAL A 97 -2.77 1.70 8.27
N GLU A 98 -3.45 2.85 8.17
CA GLU A 98 -3.61 3.78 9.30
C GLU A 98 -4.34 3.13 10.47
N LEU A 99 -5.38 2.32 10.20
CA LEU A 99 -6.05 1.55 11.25
C LEU A 99 -5.13 0.52 11.89
N PHE A 100 -4.30 -0.16 11.09
CA PHE A 100 -3.32 -1.11 11.61
C PHE A 100 -2.32 -0.39 12.53
N GLU A 101 -1.75 0.73 12.07
CA GLU A 101 -0.77 1.51 12.83
C GLU A 101 -1.39 2.06 14.11
N ALA A 102 -2.57 2.68 14.05
CA ALA A 102 -3.27 3.18 15.24
C ALA A 102 -3.58 2.10 16.29
N ARG A 103 -3.66 0.83 15.87
CA ARG A 103 -3.94 -0.30 16.78
C ARG A 103 -2.67 -0.97 17.33
N PHE A 104 -1.57 -0.92 16.60
CA PHE A 104 -0.41 -1.78 16.85
C PHE A 104 0.93 -1.05 16.91
N ASP A 105 0.99 0.25 16.61
CA ASP A 105 2.21 1.02 16.79
C ASP A 105 2.54 1.12 18.29
N PRO A 106 3.69 0.60 18.74
CA PRO A 106 4.07 0.60 20.16
C PRO A 106 4.52 1.97 20.65
N ALA A 107 4.81 2.93 19.76
CA ALA A 107 5.14 4.31 20.10
C ALA A 107 3.88 5.20 20.21
N THR A 108 2.76 4.76 19.62
CA THR A 108 1.42 5.31 19.84
C THR A 108 0.57 4.25 20.58
N GLY A 109 -0.75 4.40 20.72
CA GLY A 109 -1.56 3.52 21.60
C GLY A 109 -1.97 4.15 22.94
N HIS A 110 -1.93 5.48 23.02
CA HIS A 110 -2.57 6.26 24.09
C HIS A 110 -3.99 6.70 23.73
N GLU A 111 -4.47 6.37 22.53
CA GLU A 111 -5.82 6.59 22.07
C GLU A 111 -6.82 5.92 23.01
N SER A 112 -7.90 6.63 23.32
CA SER A 112 -8.96 6.04 24.13
C SER A 112 -9.64 4.92 23.34
N LYS A 113 -10.32 4.01 24.06
CA LYS A 113 -11.15 2.99 23.40
C LYS A 113 -12.19 3.61 22.46
N ASP A 114 -12.65 4.82 22.78
CA ASP A 114 -13.64 5.55 21.99
C ASP A 114 -13.05 6.07 20.68
N ASP A 115 -11.81 6.56 20.69
CA ASP A 115 -11.10 7.01 19.48
C ASP A 115 -10.86 5.84 18.51
N ILE A 116 -10.44 4.69 19.03
CA ILE A 116 -10.26 3.46 18.24
C ILE A 116 -11.59 3.02 17.63
N ALA A 117 -12.67 3.02 18.42
CA ALA A 117 -14.00 2.64 17.95
C ALA A 117 -14.52 3.59 16.88
N ALA A 118 -14.28 4.90 17.02
CA ALA A 118 -14.65 5.91 16.03
C ALA A 118 -13.91 5.70 14.70
N GLY A 119 -12.58 5.46 14.73
CA GLY A 119 -11.80 5.14 13.54
C GLY A 119 -12.27 3.88 12.83
N GLN A 120 -12.57 2.82 13.59
CA GLN A 120 -13.15 1.58 13.06
C GLN A 120 -14.53 1.79 12.41
N ALA A 121 -15.39 2.59 13.04
CA ALA A 121 -16.73 2.89 12.53
C ALA A 121 -16.65 3.69 11.22
N GLN A 122 -15.74 4.66 11.13
CA GLN A 122 -15.52 5.44 9.90
C GLN A 122 -15.02 4.55 8.76
N LEU A 123 -14.03 3.68 9.02
CA LEU A 123 -13.54 2.74 8.02
C LEU A 123 -14.65 1.78 7.54
N LYS A 124 -15.46 1.26 8.47
CA LYS A 124 -16.60 0.42 8.13
C LYS A 124 -17.59 1.15 7.21
N ALA A 125 -17.91 2.41 7.50
CA ALA A 125 -18.80 3.21 6.67
C ALA A 125 -18.25 3.38 5.23
N HIS A 126 -16.93 3.59 5.08
CA HIS A 126 -16.30 3.64 3.76
C HIS A 126 -16.43 2.31 3.00
N PHE A 127 -16.26 1.16 3.67
CA PHE A 127 -16.48 -0.15 3.06
C PHE A 127 -17.94 -0.40 2.69
N ASP A 128 -18.89 -0.01 3.54
CA ASP A 128 -20.32 -0.19 3.27
C ASP A 128 -20.74 0.57 2.00
N VAL A 129 -20.22 1.79 1.76
CA VAL A 129 -20.47 2.57 0.54
C VAL A 129 -19.97 1.86 -0.71
N LEU A 130 -18.79 1.25 -0.65
CA LEU A 130 -18.21 0.54 -1.79
C LEU A 130 -18.95 -0.76 -2.08
N ALA A 131 -19.26 -1.53 -1.04
CA ALA A 131 -20.05 -2.75 -1.18
C ALA A 131 -21.46 -2.49 -1.71
N ALA A 132 -22.04 -1.32 -1.42
CA ALA A 132 -23.34 -0.90 -1.93
C ALA A 132 -23.33 -0.48 -3.42
N GLY A 133 -22.14 -0.27 -4.02
CA GLY A 133 -21.98 0.14 -5.41
C GLY A 133 -21.33 -0.90 -6.33
N ASP A 134 -20.94 -2.07 -5.81
CA ASP A 134 -20.17 -3.09 -6.54
C ASP A 134 -20.92 -4.44 -6.51
N ASP A 135 -21.82 -4.64 -7.48
CA ASP A 135 -22.52 -5.93 -7.76
C ASP A 135 -21.54 -7.11 -8.00
N ALA A 136 -20.22 -6.88 -7.98
CA ALA A 136 -19.19 -7.88 -8.22
C ALA A 136 -18.75 -8.67 -6.96
N THR A 137 -19.24 -8.38 -5.75
CA THR A 137 -18.93 -9.18 -4.55
C THR A 137 -19.88 -10.36 -4.30
N LEU A 138 -20.83 -10.63 -5.19
CA LEU A 138 -21.75 -11.78 -5.14
C LEU A 138 -21.69 -12.63 -6.42
N LYS A 139 -20.50 -13.10 -6.84
CA LYS A 139 -20.36 -14.31 -7.67
C LYS A 139 -19.09 -15.06 -7.35
#